data_AF-A0A928BKE7-F1
#
_entry.id   AF-A0A928BKE7-F1
#
_cell.length_a   1.000
_cell.length_b   1.000
_cell.length_c   1.000
_cell.angle_alpha   90.00
_cell.angle_beta   90.00
_cell.angle_gamma   90.00
#
_symmetry.space_group_name_H-M   'P 1'
#
loop_
_entity.id
_entity.type
_entity.pdbx_description
1 polymer ?
#
loop_
_entity_poly.entity_id
_entity_poly.type
_entity_poly.pdbx_seq_one_letter_code
_entity_poly.pdbx_strand_id
1 'polypeptide(L)'
;CIENLPRTCLGRNGQEMMYLIDGHDGVGLCFDVNHLMYQSHADFLAAIDKGTIKTVHISDYNFTDERHLLPGVGHIDWKPLWDGIRANGYKGIFMYECYGEPSELAHARDILTGAFVPEKSFIDADSLAFCNADWRITDLGKGAQALYAQAPMFFSTQSICCIKYPSSEYRSEILHRPGEKAGKPSELGAKMGAKMAVNAGYFHVKPRTPSVYFRIGDQVVGTTHPTETYRVDGVLGFKDKEGHQMVIEYSDTTQYQTVSGDWHTVMASGPMLVKGGEIVVPQLKGDSADGANIAAMLEEQKKGAKIRTHYSSIQFYDMRHPRAAVGTDDEGNIYYVVIDGRFKGKGDGASIYETAYICKMLGMTEAINLDGGGSTTLWSEETGVINHPYDNKKWDHVGERAVPNLIVAY
;
A
#
# COMPACT_ATOMS: atom_id res chain seq x y z
N CYS A 1 27.12 24.70 -18.39
CA CYS A 1 25.67 24.76 -18.15
C CYS A 1 25.43 25.19 -16.71
N ILE A 2 24.27 25.79 -16.42
CA ILE A 2 23.78 26.00 -15.05
C ILE A 2 22.69 24.96 -14.79
N GLU A 3 22.73 24.32 -13.63
CA GLU A 3 21.77 23.30 -13.21
C GLU A 3 20.63 23.91 -12.41
N ASN A 4 19.41 23.41 -12.60
CA ASN A 4 18.26 23.82 -11.79
C ASN A 4 18.33 23.19 -10.40
N LEU A 5 18.59 23.97 -9.36
CA LEU A 5 18.79 23.42 -8.00
C LEU A 5 17.50 23.41 -7.17
N PRO A 6 17.34 22.49 -6.22
CA PRO A 6 16.10 22.30 -5.48
C PRO A 6 15.86 23.38 -4.40
N ARG A 7 14.64 23.40 -3.84
CA ARG A 7 14.29 24.13 -2.61
C ARG A 7 14.55 25.64 -2.70
N THR A 8 15.42 26.16 -1.84
CA THR A 8 15.71 27.60 -1.72
C THR A 8 16.93 28.02 -2.52
N CYS A 9 17.50 27.12 -3.32
CA CYS A 9 18.65 27.43 -4.18
C CYS A 9 18.21 28.28 -5.38
N LEU A 10 19.16 29.01 -5.97
CA LEU A 10 18.93 29.77 -7.20
C LEU A 10 18.73 28.80 -8.36
N GLY A 11 17.77 29.10 -9.24
CA GLY A 11 17.51 28.29 -10.42
C GLY A 11 16.50 27.15 -10.18
N ARG A 12 15.65 27.30 -9.16
CA ARG A 12 14.71 26.25 -8.74
C ARG A 12 13.47 26.06 -9.59
N ASN A 13 13.28 26.90 -10.60
CA ASN A 13 12.17 26.85 -11.55
C ASN A 13 12.61 27.39 -12.93
N GLY A 14 11.82 27.14 -13.96
CA GLY A 14 12.15 27.47 -15.35
C GLY A 14 12.34 28.98 -15.57
N GLN A 15 11.52 29.82 -14.91
CA GLN A 15 11.64 31.28 -15.03
C GLN A 15 12.95 31.80 -14.43
N GLU A 16 13.35 31.30 -13.26
CA GLU A 16 14.64 31.62 -12.65
C GLU A 16 15.80 31.10 -13.51
N MET A 17 15.66 29.89 -14.09
CA MET A 17 16.67 29.37 -15.01
C MET A 17 16.84 30.25 -16.24
N MET A 18 15.75 30.74 -16.83
CA MET A 18 15.83 31.68 -17.95
C MET A 18 16.49 33.00 -17.54
N TYR A 19 16.14 33.54 -16.37
CA TYR A 19 16.80 34.73 -15.84
C TYR A 19 18.31 34.54 -15.61
N LEU A 20 18.73 33.38 -15.10
CA LEU A 20 20.14 33.09 -14.79
C LEU A 20 21.01 32.92 -16.05
N ILE A 21 20.42 32.48 -17.16
CA ILE A 21 21.16 32.26 -18.42
C ILE A 21 20.99 33.40 -19.42
N ASP A 22 20.02 34.29 -19.20
CA ASP A 22 19.77 35.44 -20.07
C ASP A 22 21.02 36.35 -20.17
N GLY A 23 21.31 36.84 -21.37
CA GLY A 23 22.47 37.67 -21.65
C GLY A 23 23.84 36.97 -21.62
N HIS A 24 23.90 35.65 -21.43
CA HIS A 24 25.14 34.88 -21.38
C HIS A 24 25.28 33.91 -22.57
N ASP A 25 25.82 34.41 -23.68
CA ASP A 25 26.06 33.61 -24.90
C ASP A 25 26.89 32.34 -24.62
N GLY A 26 26.36 31.20 -25.04
CA GLY A 26 27.00 29.89 -24.88
C GLY A 26 26.73 29.19 -23.54
N VAL A 27 26.06 29.85 -22.60
CA VAL A 27 25.56 29.21 -21.37
C VAL A 27 24.18 28.60 -21.64
N GLY A 28 23.95 27.40 -21.13
CA GLY A 28 22.65 26.72 -21.23
C GLY A 28 22.34 25.92 -19.98
N LEU A 29 21.21 25.21 -20.00
CA LEU A 29 20.62 24.53 -18.86
C LEU A 29 21.09 23.07 -18.75
N CYS A 30 21.53 22.67 -17.56
CA CYS A 30 21.52 21.28 -17.12
C CYS A 30 20.16 21.03 -16.48
N PHE A 31 19.31 20.22 -17.10
CA PHE A 31 18.01 19.92 -16.53
C PHE A 31 18.11 18.66 -15.68
N ASP A 32 18.16 18.83 -14.37
CA ASP A 32 17.95 17.74 -13.42
C ASP A 32 16.46 17.62 -13.11
N VAL A 33 15.89 16.47 -13.46
CA VAL A 33 14.45 16.23 -13.38
C VAL A 33 13.97 15.94 -11.94
N ASN A 34 14.87 15.63 -11.02
CA ASN A 34 14.57 15.26 -9.63
C ASN A 34 14.59 16.49 -8.70
N HIS A 35 15.17 17.62 -9.14
CA HIS A 35 15.26 18.87 -8.37
C HIS A 35 13.96 19.70 -8.32
N LEU A 36 12.93 19.39 -9.13
CA LEU A 36 11.71 20.20 -9.22
C LEU A 36 10.71 19.93 -8.09
N MET A 37 10.57 20.89 -7.16
CA MET A 37 9.67 20.78 -5.99
C MET A 37 8.50 21.76 -6.00
N TYR A 38 8.54 22.80 -6.83
CA TYR A 38 7.53 23.87 -6.85
C TYR A 38 6.93 24.12 -8.23
N GLN A 39 7.34 23.33 -9.21
CA GLN A 39 6.92 23.45 -10.59
C GLN A 39 6.88 22.06 -11.19
N SER A 40 5.81 21.73 -11.93
CA SER A 40 5.74 20.47 -12.66
C SER A 40 6.79 20.45 -13.78
N HIS A 41 7.20 19.26 -14.24
CA HIS A 41 8.09 19.17 -15.40
C HIS A 41 7.50 19.82 -16.65
N ALA A 42 6.19 19.69 -16.85
CA ALA A 42 5.49 20.28 -17.99
C ALA A 42 5.57 21.82 -17.94
N ASP A 43 5.29 22.41 -16.79
CA ASP A 43 5.36 23.87 -16.60
C ASP A 43 6.80 24.38 -16.69
N PHE A 44 7.76 23.63 -16.16
CA PHE A 44 9.18 23.96 -16.28
C PHE A 44 9.62 23.98 -17.75
N LEU A 45 9.29 22.94 -18.51
CA LEU A 45 9.60 22.83 -19.93
C LEU A 45 8.89 23.89 -20.78
N ALA A 46 7.68 24.31 -20.38
CA ALA A 46 6.95 25.40 -21.02
C ALA A 46 7.54 26.79 -20.70
N ALA A 47 8.21 26.94 -19.55
CA ALA A 47 8.79 28.19 -19.10
C ALA A 47 10.18 28.49 -19.68
N ILE A 48 10.85 27.51 -20.27
CA ILE A 48 12.20 27.65 -20.82
C ILE A 48 12.20 27.73 -22.36
N ASP A 49 13.12 28.52 -22.90
CA ASP A 49 13.24 28.68 -24.36
C ASP A 49 13.73 27.40 -25.05
N LYS A 50 13.31 27.19 -26.29
CA LYS A 50 13.80 26.07 -27.11
C LYS A 50 15.32 26.17 -27.33
N GLY A 51 15.99 25.04 -27.22
CA GLY A 51 17.43 24.89 -27.45
C GLY A 51 18.28 25.25 -26.23
N THR A 52 17.67 25.59 -25.10
CA THR A 52 18.37 25.94 -23.86
C THR A 52 18.90 24.72 -23.11
N ILE A 53 18.21 23.57 -23.15
CA ILE A 53 18.67 22.33 -22.52
C ILE A 53 19.92 21.83 -23.26
N LYS A 54 21.04 21.70 -22.53
CA LYS A 54 22.34 21.23 -23.06
C LYS A 54 22.78 19.89 -22.47
N THR A 55 22.30 19.53 -21.29
CA THR A 55 22.49 18.22 -20.67
C THR A 55 21.29 17.93 -19.77
N VAL A 56 21.03 16.65 -19.49
CA VAL A 56 19.90 16.20 -18.67
C VAL A 56 20.39 15.17 -17.67
N HIS A 57 20.16 15.44 -16.39
CA HIS A 57 20.34 14.48 -15.32
C HIS A 57 18.99 13.81 -15.06
N ILE A 58 19.00 12.48 -15.06
CA ILE A 58 17.81 11.66 -14.90
C ILE A 58 17.89 10.84 -13.63
N SER A 59 16.86 10.99 -12.82
CA SER A 59 16.51 10.09 -11.74
C SER A 59 15.03 10.27 -11.42
N ASP A 60 14.45 9.30 -10.76
CA ASP A 60 13.04 9.33 -10.37
C ASP A 60 12.90 9.74 -8.91
N TYR A 61 11.71 10.24 -8.57
CA TYR A 61 11.39 10.73 -7.24
C TYR A 61 9.88 10.79 -7.03
N ASN A 62 9.49 11.10 -5.80
CA ASN A 62 8.10 11.00 -5.37
C ASN A 62 7.39 12.37 -5.32
N PHE A 63 7.93 13.38 -6.00
CA PHE A 63 7.47 14.79 -5.98
C PHE A 63 7.45 15.47 -4.60
N THR A 64 7.91 14.77 -3.55
CA THR A 64 7.95 15.30 -2.19
C THR A 64 9.38 15.67 -1.79
N ASP A 65 10.33 14.81 -2.14
CA ASP A 65 11.75 15.04 -1.89
C ASP A 65 12.59 14.44 -3.00
N GLU A 66 13.84 14.87 -3.11
CA GLU A 66 14.80 14.28 -4.03
C GLU A 66 15.14 12.89 -3.56
N ARG A 67 15.05 11.90 -4.46
CA ARG A 67 15.25 10.49 -4.08
C ARG A 67 16.31 9.79 -4.91
N HIS A 68 16.69 10.35 -6.06
CA HIS A 68 17.69 9.75 -6.95
C HIS A 68 17.38 8.29 -7.27
N LEU A 69 16.09 7.97 -7.46
CA LEU A 69 15.66 6.60 -7.76
C LEU A 69 15.94 6.29 -9.23
N LEU A 70 15.92 5.01 -9.56
CA LEU A 70 15.95 4.59 -10.96
C LEU A 70 14.64 5.03 -11.66
N PRO A 71 14.73 5.55 -12.91
CA PRO A 71 13.55 5.80 -13.75
C PRO A 71 12.55 4.63 -13.74
N GLY A 72 11.29 4.91 -13.39
CA GLY A 72 10.21 3.94 -13.25
C GLY A 72 9.90 3.51 -11.83
N VAL A 73 10.75 3.85 -10.86
CA VAL A 73 10.53 3.53 -9.44
C VAL A 73 9.80 4.65 -8.71
N GLY A 74 9.97 5.89 -9.18
CA GLY A 74 9.29 7.05 -8.60
C GLY A 74 7.95 7.32 -9.29
N HIS A 75 7.59 8.60 -9.38
CA HIS A 75 6.29 9.03 -9.87
C HIS A 75 6.38 9.88 -11.13
N ILE A 76 7.57 10.08 -11.69
CA ILE A 76 7.73 10.82 -12.95
C ILE A 76 6.98 10.09 -14.08
N ASP A 77 6.09 10.82 -14.76
CA ASP A 77 5.56 10.39 -16.05
C ASP A 77 6.61 10.64 -17.14
N TRP A 78 7.41 9.61 -17.39
CA TRP A 78 8.60 9.70 -18.22
C TRP A 78 8.32 10.01 -19.69
N LYS A 79 7.17 9.59 -20.23
CA LYS A 79 6.88 9.76 -21.66
C LYS A 79 6.60 11.24 -22.00
N PRO A 80 5.66 11.94 -21.35
CA PRO A 80 5.45 13.37 -21.56
C PRO A 80 6.69 14.21 -21.22
N LEU A 81 7.40 13.87 -20.13
CA LEU A 81 8.67 14.53 -19.78
C LEU A 81 9.66 14.43 -20.95
N TRP A 82 9.86 13.23 -21.48
CA TRP A 82 10.81 13.02 -22.55
C TRP A 82 10.39 13.66 -23.88
N ASP A 83 9.10 13.56 -24.23
CA ASP A 83 8.55 14.23 -25.41
C ASP A 83 8.74 15.76 -25.30
N GLY A 84 8.59 16.34 -24.12
CA GLY A 84 8.84 17.75 -23.86
C GLY A 84 10.32 18.15 -23.93
N ILE A 85 11.23 17.34 -23.37
CA ILE A 85 12.69 17.55 -23.49
C ILE A 85 13.13 17.51 -24.96
N ARG A 86 12.60 16.56 -25.76
CA ARG A 86 12.84 16.50 -27.20
C ARG A 86 12.25 17.70 -27.94
N ALA A 87 11.05 18.13 -27.57
CA ALA A 87 10.41 19.31 -28.15
C ALA A 87 11.17 20.61 -27.86
N ASN A 88 11.89 20.67 -26.73
CA ASN A 88 12.85 21.74 -26.46
C ASN A 88 14.04 21.72 -27.43
N GLY A 89 14.37 20.57 -28.04
CA GLY A 89 15.43 20.44 -29.04
C GLY A 89 16.67 19.71 -28.54
N TYR A 90 16.61 19.09 -27.36
CA TYR A 90 17.71 18.30 -26.82
C TYR A 90 17.94 17.01 -27.63
N LYS A 91 19.21 16.71 -27.94
CA LYS A 91 19.65 15.52 -28.70
C LYS A 91 20.81 14.77 -28.03
N GLY A 92 21.15 15.14 -26.79
CA GLY A 92 22.27 14.56 -26.05
C GLY A 92 21.93 13.23 -25.39
N ILE A 93 22.89 12.70 -24.63
CA ILE A 93 22.72 11.48 -23.83
C ILE A 93 21.96 11.77 -22.52
N PHE A 94 21.44 10.74 -21.89
CA PHE A 94 20.98 10.85 -20.51
C PHE A 94 22.12 10.59 -19.53
N MET A 95 22.25 11.45 -18.52
CA MET A 95 23.16 11.26 -17.40
C MET A 95 22.35 10.69 -16.23
N TYR A 96 22.57 9.42 -15.89
CA TYR A 96 21.93 8.80 -14.74
C TYR A 96 22.54 9.34 -13.45
N GLU A 97 21.71 9.99 -12.63
CA GLU A 97 22.08 10.46 -11.28
C GLU A 97 21.25 9.71 -10.24
N CYS A 98 21.41 8.38 -10.24
CA CYS A 98 20.62 7.48 -9.41
C CYS A 98 21.49 6.52 -8.60
N TYR A 99 20.95 6.05 -7.47
CA TYR A 99 21.55 4.96 -6.70
C TYR A 99 21.04 3.60 -7.25
N GLY A 100 21.95 2.68 -7.58
CA GLY A 100 21.61 1.35 -8.07
C GLY A 100 22.82 0.60 -8.65
N GLU A 101 22.65 -0.71 -8.88
CA GLU A 101 23.65 -1.56 -9.54
C GLU A 101 23.55 -1.45 -11.08
N PRO A 102 24.66 -1.58 -11.83
CA PRO A 102 24.64 -1.43 -13.29
C PRO A 102 23.66 -2.34 -14.04
N SER A 103 23.31 -3.50 -13.48
CA SER A 103 22.30 -4.41 -14.04
C SER A 103 20.88 -3.84 -14.03
N GLU A 104 20.59 -2.90 -13.13
CA GLU A 104 19.26 -2.29 -12.96
C GLU A 104 19.06 -1.12 -13.95
N LEU A 105 20.15 -0.56 -14.50
CA LEU A 105 20.10 0.53 -15.48
C LEU A 105 19.53 0.12 -16.84
N ALA A 106 19.63 -1.16 -17.21
CA ALA A 106 19.07 -1.68 -18.46
C ALA A 106 17.54 -1.47 -18.50
N HIS A 107 16.87 -1.65 -17.37
CA HIS A 107 15.44 -1.46 -17.24
C HIS A 107 15.03 0.01 -17.32
N ALA A 108 15.75 0.88 -16.60
CA ALA A 108 15.54 2.32 -16.65
C ALA A 108 15.73 2.88 -18.08
N ARG A 109 16.69 2.34 -18.84
CA ARG A 109 16.89 2.69 -20.26
C ARG A 109 15.68 2.35 -21.12
N ASP A 110 15.06 1.20 -20.90
CA ASP A 110 13.95 0.73 -21.72
C ASP A 110 12.68 1.58 -21.47
N ILE A 111 12.49 2.07 -20.24
CA ILE A 111 11.44 3.06 -19.86
C ILE A 111 11.64 4.39 -20.60
N LEU A 112 12.87 4.92 -20.61
CA LEU A 112 13.18 6.23 -21.21
C LEU A 112 13.17 6.22 -22.74
N THR A 113 13.52 5.10 -23.35
CA THR A 113 13.63 4.99 -24.81
C THR A 113 12.31 4.67 -25.49
N GLY A 114 11.25 4.39 -24.72
CA GLY A 114 9.95 4.02 -25.26
C GLY A 114 9.96 2.67 -25.99
N ALA A 115 10.97 1.83 -25.75
CA ALA A 115 10.98 0.42 -26.17
C ALA A 115 9.99 -0.43 -25.35
N PHE A 116 9.30 0.19 -24.39
CA PHE A 116 8.26 -0.37 -23.56
C PHE A 116 6.92 0.37 -23.78
N VAL A 117 5.88 -0.41 -24.03
CA VAL A 117 4.46 0.01 -24.15
C VAL A 117 3.94 0.31 -22.72
N PRO A 118 3.15 1.38 -22.50
CA PRO A 118 2.88 1.95 -21.17
C PRO A 118 2.07 1.03 -20.25
N GLU A 119 2.24 1.21 -18.93
CA GLU A 119 1.46 0.78 -17.73
C GLU A 119 0.91 -0.65 -17.65
N LYS A 120 0.37 -1.17 -18.75
CA LYS A 120 -0.17 -2.51 -18.90
C LYS A 120 0.89 -3.60 -18.76
N SER A 121 2.12 -3.33 -19.17
CA SER A 121 3.20 -4.32 -19.28
C SER A 121 3.86 -4.68 -17.94
N PHE A 122 3.80 -3.82 -16.92
CA PHE A 122 4.21 -4.16 -15.54
C PHE A 122 3.13 -4.94 -14.80
N ILE A 123 1.87 -4.50 -14.97
CA ILE A 123 0.69 -5.27 -14.56
C ILE A 123 0.76 -6.66 -15.21
N ASP A 124 1.08 -6.75 -16.50
CA ASP A 124 1.26 -8.02 -17.20
C ASP A 124 2.42 -8.85 -16.60
N ALA A 125 3.54 -8.24 -16.19
CA ALA A 125 4.66 -8.96 -15.56
C ALA A 125 4.33 -9.45 -14.14
N ASP A 126 3.74 -8.62 -13.30
CA ASP A 126 3.33 -8.97 -11.93
C ASP A 126 2.15 -9.94 -11.93
N SER A 127 1.17 -9.74 -12.82
CA SER A 127 0.09 -10.71 -13.06
C SER A 127 0.64 -12.02 -13.58
N LEU A 128 1.61 -12.02 -14.51
CA LEU A 128 2.24 -13.23 -14.99
C LEU A 128 3.05 -13.92 -13.88
N ALA A 129 3.79 -13.17 -13.06
CA ALA A 129 4.54 -13.70 -11.93
C ALA A 129 3.60 -14.32 -10.89
N PHE A 130 2.46 -13.68 -10.63
CA PHE A 130 1.41 -14.19 -9.75
C PHE A 130 0.77 -15.47 -10.31
N CYS A 131 0.36 -15.46 -11.59
CA CYS A 131 -0.27 -16.61 -12.24
C CYS A 131 0.69 -17.80 -12.38
N ASN A 132 1.97 -17.55 -12.62
CA ASN A 132 3.00 -18.58 -12.76
C ASN A 132 3.69 -18.96 -11.44
N ALA A 133 3.30 -18.34 -10.31
CA ALA A 133 3.88 -18.67 -9.03
C ALA A 133 3.62 -20.16 -8.70
N ASP A 134 4.58 -20.79 -8.02
CA ASP A 134 4.44 -22.17 -7.56
C ASP A 134 3.50 -22.23 -6.34
N TRP A 135 2.20 -22.18 -6.62
CA TRP A 135 1.15 -22.19 -5.62
C TRP A 135 1.07 -23.55 -4.94
N ARG A 136 1.40 -23.57 -3.65
CA ARG A 136 1.12 -24.69 -2.78
C ARG A 136 -0.31 -24.57 -2.31
N ILE A 137 -1.15 -25.53 -2.67
CA ILE A 137 -2.56 -25.57 -2.32
C ILE A 137 -2.79 -26.76 -1.40
N THR A 138 -3.32 -26.50 -0.23
CA THR A 138 -3.76 -27.51 0.74
C THR A 138 -5.28 -27.47 0.82
N ASP A 139 -5.93 -28.61 0.61
CA ASP A 139 -7.37 -28.78 0.81
C ASP A 139 -7.69 -28.74 2.32
N LEU A 140 -8.62 -27.86 2.71
CA LEU A 140 -9.11 -27.70 4.08
C LEU A 140 -10.51 -28.33 4.26
N GLY A 141 -10.99 -29.04 3.24
CA GLY A 141 -12.31 -29.67 3.21
C GLY A 141 -13.41 -28.72 2.74
N LYS A 142 -14.56 -29.28 2.32
CA LYS A 142 -15.77 -28.55 1.89
C LYS A 142 -15.51 -27.38 0.92
N GLY A 143 -14.53 -27.52 0.04
CA GLY A 143 -14.15 -26.48 -0.93
C GLY A 143 -13.29 -25.34 -0.37
N ALA A 144 -12.92 -25.37 0.91
CA ALA A 144 -11.94 -24.47 1.49
C ALA A 144 -10.51 -24.88 1.12
N GLN A 145 -9.65 -23.91 0.87
CA GLN A 145 -8.26 -24.12 0.46
C GLN A 145 -7.34 -23.12 1.15
N ALA A 146 -6.19 -23.60 1.62
CA ALA A 146 -5.05 -22.78 1.99
C ALA A 146 -4.06 -22.72 0.83
N LEU A 147 -3.66 -21.51 0.46
CA LEU A 147 -2.75 -21.22 -0.64
C LEU A 147 -1.51 -20.50 -0.09
N TYR A 148 -0.35 -20.89 -0.58
CA TYR A 148 0.91 -20.21 -0.32
C TYR A 148 1.75 -20.14 -1.59
N ALA A 149 2.31 -18.97 -1.87
CA ALA A 149 3.32 -18.81 -2.91
C ALA A 149 4.31 -17.70 -2.56
N GLN A 150 5.52 -17.83 -3.09
CA GLN A 150 6.44 -16.70 -3.24
C GLN A 150 6.54 -16.34 -4.71
N ALA A 151 6.41 -15.06 -5.02
CA ALA A 151 6.45 -14.55 -6.38
C ALA A 151 7.30 -13.27 -6.44
N PRO A 152 8.13 -13.09 -7.49
CA PRO A 152 8.81 -11.83 -7.73
C PRO A 152 7.80 -10.83 -8.30
N MET A 153 7.18 -10.05 -7.42
CA MET A 153 6.22 -9.02 -7.79
C MET A 153 6.63 -7.66 -7.25
N PHE A 154 6.31 -6.60 -7.99
CA PHE A 154 6.61 -5.22 -7.62
C PHE A 154 8.11 -5.02 -7.36
N PHE A 155 8.96 -5.65 -8.17
CA PHE A 155 10.43 -5.60 -8.02
C PHE A 155 10.95 -6.15 -6.67
N SER A 156 10.17 -6.99 -5.97
CA SER A 156 10.62 -7.69 -4.76
C SER A 156 10.03 -9.08 -4.64
N THR A 157 10.53 -9.87 -3.69
CA THR A 157 9.88 -11.13 -3.34
C THR A 157 8.66 -10.86 -2.46
N GLN A 158 7.48 -11.17 -2.98
CA GLN A 158 6.25 -11.27 -2.19
C GLN A 158 6.11 -12.70 -1.65
N SER A 159 5.60 -12.82 -0.42
CA SER A 159 5.20 -14.08 0.20
C SER A 159 3.74 -13.97 0.57
N ILE A 160 2.90 -14.62 -0.24
CA ILE A 160 1.45 -14.44 -0.25
C ILE A 160 0.83 -15.71 0.30
N CYS A 161 0.02 -15.56 1.34
CA CYS A 161 -0.78 -16.63 1.89
C CYS A 161 -2.26 -16.26 1.79
N CYS A 162 -3.09 -17.20 1.40
CA CYS A 162 -4.52 -17.00 1.28
C CYS A 162 -5.27 -18.22 1.82
N ILE A 163 -6.41 -17.99 2.47
CA ILE A 163 -7.44 -19.00 2.65
C ILE A 163 -8.65 -18.53 1.85
N LYS A 164 -9.15 -19.38 0.95
CA LYS A 164 -10.41 -19.19 0.21
C LYS A 164 -11.40 -20.26 0.67
N TYR A 165 -12.65 -19.88 0.95
CA TYR A 165 -13.70 -20.86 1.27
C TYR A 165 -15.10 -20.39 0.88
N PRO A 166 -16.01 -21.31 0.51
CA PRO A 166 -17.39 -20.96 0.18
C PRO A 166 -18.17 -20.61 1.44
N SER A 167 -18.80 -19.43 1.47
CA SER A 167 -19.63 -18.97 2.60
C SER A 167 -20.85 -19.86 2.87
N SER A 168 -21.26 -20.67 1.89
CA SER A 168 -22.36 -21.63 2.03
C SER A 168 -22.03 -22.85 2.91
N GLU A 169 -20.73 -23.17 3.08
CA GLU A 169 -20.28 -24.36 3.82
C GLU A 169 -19.71 -24.05 5.20
N TYR A 170 -19.43 -22.76 5.45
CA TYR A 170 -18.75 -22.27 6.64
C TYR A 170 -19.46 -21.06 7.24
N ARG A 171 -19.63 -21.08 8.56
CA ARG A 171 -20.08 -19.91 9.34
C ARG A 171 -18.88 -19.07 9.73
N SER A 172 -18.95 -17.76 9.52
CA SER A 172 -17.86 -16.83 9.90
C SER A 172 -18.29 -15.81 10.95
N GLU A 173 -17.37 -15.36 11.79
CA GLU A 173 -17.64 -14.30 12.77
C GLU A 173 -16.39 -13.45 13.08
N ILE A 174 -16.61 -12.22 13.56
CA ILE A 174 -15.53 -11.42 14.15
C ILE A 174 -15.47 -11.75 15.64
N LEU A 175 -14.55 -12.62 16.02
CA LEU A 175 -14.33 -13.06 17.38
C LEU A 175 -13.73 -11.93 18.21
N HIS A 176 -14.40 -11.59 19.31
CA HIS A 176 -13.87 -10.72 20.36
C HIS A 176 -14.43 -11.09 21.71
N ARG A 177 -13.59 -11.03 22.76
CA ARG A 177 -13.98 -11.39 24.12
C ARG A 177 -13.69 -10.23 25.07
N PRO A 178 -14.69 -9.38 25.35
CA PRO A 178 -14.55 -8.31 26.32
C PRO A 178 -14.06 -8.86 27.67
N GLY A 179 -12.93 -8.35 28.17
CA GLY A 179 -12.34 -8.76 29.45
C GLY A 179 -11.35 -9.93 29.39
N GLU A 180 -11.22 -10.64 28.27
CA GLU A 180 -10.10 -11.59 28.09
C GLU A 180 -8.85 -10.87 27.56
N LYS A 181 -7.68 -11.37 27.95
CA LYS A 181 -6.41 -10.87 27.40
C LYS A 181 -6.29 -11.28 25.94
N ALA A 182 -5.81 -10.36 25.11
CA ALA A 182 -5.35 -10.68 23.76
C ALA A 182 -4.40 -11.90 23.76
N GLY A 183 -4.54 -12.74 22.74
CA GLY A 183 -3.83 -14.01 22.60
C GLY A 183 -3.31 -14.19 21.17
N LYS A 184 -2.48 -15.21 20.96
CA LYS A 184 -2.00 -15.53 19.62
C LYS A 184 -3.17 -16.03 18.75
N PRO A 185 -3.25 -15.64 17.47
CA PRO A 185 -4.28 -16.11 16.56
C PRO A 185 -4.46 -17.62 16.53
N SER A 186 -3.38 -18.40 16.47
CA SER A 186 -3.42 -19.86 16.47
C SER A 186 -4.04 -20.44 17.76
N GLU A 187 -3.59 -19.95 18.91
CA GLU A 187 -4.09 -20.38 20.22
C GLU A 187 -5.57 -20.01 20.42
N LEU A 188 -5.96 -18.81 19.99
CA LEU A 188 -7.33 -18.32 20.08
C LEU A 188 -8.27 -19.06 19.12
N GLY A 189 -7.86 -19.25 17.86
CA GLY A 189 -8.62 -20.00 16.86
C GLY A 189 -8.88 -21.44 17.30
N ALA A 190 -7.83 -22.15 17.71
CA ALA A 190 -7.93 -23.51 18.21
C ALA A 190 -8.80 -23.62 19.47
N LYS A 191 -8.64 -22.71 20.44
CA LYS A 191 -9.44 -22.68 21.67
C LYS A 191 -10.94 -22.52 21.38
N MET A 192 -11.29 -21.80 20.32
CA MET A 192 -12.68 -21.57 19.93
C MET A 192 -13.24 -22.69 19.03
N GLY A 193 -12.41 -23.62 18.57
CA GLY A 193 -12.81 -24.65 17.62
C GLY A 193 -13.01 -24.12 16.20
N ALA A 194 -12.42 -22.97 15.88
CA ALA A 194 -12.41 -22.45 14.52
C ALA A 194 -11.54 -23.34 13.63
N LYS A 195 -11.94 -23.48 12.37
CA LYS A 195 -11.17 -24.17 11.32
C LYS A 195 -10.14 -23.25 10.67
N MET A 196 -10.48 -21.97 10.55
CA MET A 196 -9.66 -20.98 9.86
C MET A 196 -9.73 -19.65 10.62
N ALA A 197 -8.62 -18.91 10.67
CA ALA A 197 -8.55 -17.62 11.34
C ALA A 197 -7.55 -16.65 10.70
N VAL A 198 -7.90 -15.37 10.71
CA VAL A 198 -7.01 -14.24 10.38
C VAL A 198 -7.13 -13.16 11.45
N ASN A 199 -6.07 -12.40 11.69
CA ASN A 199 -6.15 -11.24 12.57
C ASN A 199 -7.16 -10.20 12.02
N ALA A 200 -7.82 -9.46 12.92
CA ALA A 200 -8.90 -8.55 12.54
C ALA A 200 -8.47 -7.06 12.58
N GLY A 201 -9.29 -6.20 13.19
CA GLY A 201 -9.16 -4.75 13.12
C GLY A 201 -8.04 -4.15 13.98
N TYR A 202 -7.81 -2.86 13.76
CA TYR A 202 -6.79 -2.08 14.46
C TYR A 202 -7.00 -2.02 15.98
N PHE A 203 -5.88 -1.99 16.70
CA PHE A 203 -5.90 -1.90 18.15
C PHE A 203 -4.71 -1.13 18.70
N HIS A 204 -4.88 -0.58 19.90
CA HIS A 204 -3.76 -0.01 20.65
C HIS A 204 -2.88 -1.13 21.22
N VAL A 205 -1.63 -1.26 20.79
CA VAL A 205 -0.70 -2.32 21.24
C VAL A 205 -0.56 -2.39 22.77
N LYS A 206 -0.71 -1.26 23.45
CA LYS A 206 -0.88 -1.15 24.90
C LYS A 206 -2.09 -0.23 25.11
N PRO A 207 -3.25 -0.72 25.60
CA PRO A 207 -3.46 -1.92 26.41
C PRO A 207 -3.93 -3.22 25.67
N ARG A 208 -3.92 -3.26 24.34
CA ARG A 208 -4.53 -4.30 23.48
C ARG A 208 -6.05 -4.25 23.42
N THR A 209 -6.57 -3.06 23.13
CA THR A 209 -8.00 -2.80 22.94
C THR A 209 -8.25 -2.28 21.53
N PRO A 210 -9.39 -2.61 20.89
CA PRO A 210 -9.75 -2.06 19.59
C PRO A 210 -9.62 -0.53 19.57
N SER A 211 -9.02 0.01 18.51
CA SER A 211 -8.87 1.47 18.31
C SER A 211 -9.87 2.02 17.28
N VAL A 212 -10.71 1.15 16.73
CA VAL A 212 -11.72 1.43 15.72
C VAL A 212 -13.13 1.10 16.21
N TYR A 213 -14.12 1.65 15.54
CA TYR A 213 -15.51 1.30 15.80
C TYR A 213 -15.71 -0.21 15.64
N PHE A 214 -16.28 -0.83 16.66
CA PHE A 214 -16.58 -2.25 16.64
C PHE A 214 -17.79 -2.52 17.51
N ARG A 215 -18.76 -3.26 16.98
CA ARG A 215 -20.03 -3.58 17.65
C ARG A 215 -20.41 -5.03 17.40
N ILE A 216 -20.91 -5.68 18.45
CA ILE A 216 -21.50 -7.02 18.41
C ILE A 216 -22.88 -6.94 19.07
N GLY A 217 -23.93 -7.27 18.32
CA GLY A 217 -25.31 -7.00 18.73
C GLY A 217 -25.48 -5.52 19.09
N ASP A 218 -26.06 -5.24 20.25
CA ASP A 218 -26.24 -3.86 20.73
C ASP A 218 -25.00 -3.31 21.47
N GLN A 219 -23.97 -4.13 21.68
CA GLN A 219 -22.80 -3.75 22.47
C GLN A 219 -21.72 -3.13 21.60
N VAL A 220 -21.45 -1.84 21.83
CA VAL A 220 -20.26 -1.16 21.28
C VAL A 220 -19.02 -1.59 22.07
N VAL A 221 -18.12 -2.26 21.38
CA VAL A 221 -16.85 -2.78 21.90
C VAL A 221 -15.73 -1.75 21.79
N GLY A 222 -15.71 -0.98 20.70
CA GLY A 222 -14.69 0.02 20.42
C GLY A 222 -15.26 1.21 19.66
N THR A 223 -14.54 2.34 19.73
CA THR A 223 -14.83 3.56 18.99
C THR A 223 -13.60 4.00 18.22
N THR A 224 -13.81 4.66 17.08
CA THR A 224 -12.68 5.09 16.22
C THR A 224 -11.93 6.24 16.87
N HIS A 225 -10.67 5.99 17.23
CA HIS A 225 -9.79 7.02 17.75
C HIS A 225 -9.39 8.01 16.64
N PRO A 226 -9.24 9.32 16.90
CA PRO A 226 -8.88 10.32 15.88
C PRO A 226 -7.59 10.03 15.11
N THR A 227 -6.68 9.23 15.68
CA THR A 227 -5.43 8.82 15.01
C THR A 227 -5.62 7.69 14.01
N GLU A 228 -6.82 7.12 13.89
CA GLU A 228 -7.14 6.03 12.96
C GLU A 228 -7.85 6.53 11.70
N THR A 229 -8.43 7.73 11.74
CA THR A 229 -9.34 8.25 10.70
C THR A 229 -8.71 8.34 9.31
N TYR A 230 -7.38 8.45 9.21
CA TYR A 230 -6.67 8.55 7.93
C TYR A 230 -6.65 7.24 7.12
N ARG A 231 -6.93 6.10 7.76
CA ARG A 231 -6.89 4.76 7.16
C ARG A 231 -8.18 3.97 7.33
N VAL A 232 -9.22 4.59 7.90
CA VAL A 232 -10.51 3.95 8.15
C VAL A 232 -11.56 4.66 7.31
N ASP A 233 -11.98 4.00 6.25
CA ASP A 233 -12.95 4.49 5.25
C ASP A 233 -14.06 3.46 4.96
N GLY A 234 -14.06 2.33 5.68
CA GLY A 234 -15.00 1.24 5.45
C GLY A 234 -15.31 0.46 6.72
N VAL A 235 -16.33 -0.38 6.59
CA VAL A 235 -16.77 -1.33 7.60
C VAL A 235 -16.89 -2.72 6.98
N LEU A 236 -16.58 -3.71 7.81
CA LEU A 236 -16.78 -5.13 7.54
C LEU A 236 -17.69 -5.68 8.63
N GLY A 237 -18.60 -6.58 8.28
CA GLY A 237 -19.44 -7.21 9.27
C GLY A 237 -20.26 -8.38 8.76
N PHE A 238 -21.15 -8.86 9.62
CA PHE A 238 -22.10 -9.93 9.35
C PHE A 238 -23.50 -9.42 9.67
N LYS A 239 -24.42 -9.53 8.68
CA LYS A 239 -25.81 -9.10 8.86
C LYS A 239 -26.54 -9.96 9.87
N ASP A 240 -26.40 -11.27 9.75
CA ASP A 240 -27.03 -12.25 10.62
C ASP A 240 -26.08 -12.74 11.74
N LYS A 241 -26.64 -13.37 12.78
CA LYS A 241 -25.85 -13.96 13.88
C LYS A 241 -25.24 -15.31 13.50
N GLU A 242 -25.81 -15.91 12.46
CA GLU A 242 -25.39 -17.16 11.85
C GLU A 242 -24.11 -17.01 11.03
N GLY A 243 -23.63 -15.80 10.74
CA GLY A 243 -22.34 -15.56 10.10
C GLY A 243 -22.29 -15.88 8.60
N HIS A 244 -23.42 -15.95 7.90
CA HIS A 244 -23.47 -16.36 6.49
C HIS A 244 -23.45 -15.18 5.50
N GLN A 245 -23.76 -13.97 5.96
CA GLN A 245 -23.79 -12.77 5.11
C GLN A 245 -22.71 -11.78 5.51
N MET A 246 -21.48 -12.02 5.06
CA MET A 246 -20.39 -11.05 5.19
C MET A 246 -20.64 -9.86 4.26
N VAL A 247 -20.49 -8.65 4.78
CA VAL A 247 -20.70 -7.41 4.03
C VAL A 247 -19.54 -6.46 4.27
N ILE A 248 -19.10 -5.81 3.19
CA ILE A 248 -18.08 -4.77 3.19
C ILE A 248 -18.68 -3.52 2.55
N GLU A 249 -18.70 -2.41 3.28
CA GLU A 249 -19.23 -1.14 2.79
C GLU A 249 -18.34 0.04 3.14
N TYR A 250 -18.41 1.08 2.31
CA TYR A 250 -17.86 2.37 2.67
C TYR A 250 -18.58 2.94 3.88
N SER A 251 -17.82 3.57 4.77
CA SER A 251 -18.37 4.35 5.86
C SER A 251 -17.33 5.37 6.32
N ASP A 252 -17.73 6.63 6.39
CA ASP A 252 -16.97 7.60 7.17
C ASP A 252 -17.14 7.35 8.68
N THR A 253 -16.29 7.99 9.48
CA THR A 253 -16.27 7.77 10.92
C THR A 253 -17.48 8.30 11.69
N THR A 254 -18.38 9.00 11.01
CA THR A 254 -19.62 9.58 11.55
C THR A 254 -20.87 8.80 11.17
N GLN A 255 -20.77 7.88 10.19
CA GLN A 255 -21.92 7.20 9.59
C GLN A 255 -22.03 5.71 9.93
N TYR A 256 -21.20 5.17 10.83
CA TYR A 256 -21.17 3.73 11.13
C TYR A 256 -22.55 3.15 11.46
N GLN A 257 -23.32 3.80 12.32
CA GLN A 257 -24.66 3.34 12.72
C GLN A 257 -25.67 3.42 11.56
N THR A 258 -25.52 4.39 10.66
CA THR A 258 -26.37 4.53 9.49
C THR A 258 -26.10 3.42 8.47
N VAL A 259 -24.82 3.09 8.26
CA VAL A 259 -24.40 2.07 7.29
C VAL A 259 -24.71 0.65 7.79
N SER A 260 -24.52 0.40 9.09
CA SER A 260 -24.50 -0.96 9.64
C SER A 260 -25.57 -1.21 10.70
N GLY A 261 -26.56 -0.34 10.85
CA GLY A 261 -27.50 -0.36 11.97
C GLY A 261 -28.28 -1.68 12.12
N ASP A 262 -28.54 -2.37 11.01
CA ASP A 262 -29.23 -3.66 10.95
C ASP A 262 -28.30 -4.88 11.04
N TRP A 263 -26.97 -4.68 11.13
CA TRP A 263 -26.01 -5.78 11.14
C TRP A 263 -25.82 -6.34 12.56
N HIS A 264 -25.69 -7.66 12.66
CA HIS A 264 -25.37 -8.31 13.93
C HIS A 264 -23.98 -7.94 14.43
N THR A 265 -22.96 -7.99 13.57
CA THR A 265 -21.58 -7.62 13.92
C THR A 265 -21.02 -6.67 12.88
N VAL A 266 -20.29 -5.64 13.33
CA VAL A 266 -19.65 -4.68 12.43
C VAL A 266 -18.37 -4.14 13.04
N MET A 267 -17.31 -4.07 12.25
CA MET A 267 -16.01 -3.53 12.61
C MET A 267 -15.55 -2.56 11.52
N ALA A 268 -15.23 -1.33 11.91
CA ALA A 268 -14.57 -0.38 11.04
C ALA A 268 -13.14 -0.82 10.75
N SER A 269 -12.72 -0.65 9.51
CA SER A 269 -11.38 -1.01 9.06
C SER A 269 -11.02 -0.16 7.85
N GLY A 270 -9.99 -0.57 7.13
CA GLY A 270 -9.62 0.08 5.90
C GLY A 270 -8.11 0.17 5.71
N PRO A 271 -7.68 0.81 4.63
CA PRO A 271 -8.53 1.39 3.58
C PRO A 271 -9.29 0.31 2.79
N MET A 272 -10.36 0.72 2.11
CA MET A 272 -11.00 -0.09 1.09
C MET A 272 -9.99 -0.38 -0.01
N LEU A 273 -9.86 -1.66 -0.38
CA LEU A 273 -8.89 -2.12 -1.36
C LEU A 273 -9.54 -2.32 -2.72
N VAL A 274 -10.65 -3.07 -2.74
CA VAL A 274 -11.39 -3.42 -3.96
C VAL A 274 -12.88 -3.22 -3.72
N LYS A 275 -13.58 -2.60 -4.68
CA LYS A 275 -15.04 -2.45 -4.70
C LYS A 275 -15.54 -2.71 -6.11
N GLY A 276 -16.54 -3.58 -6.27
CA GLY A 276 -17.07 -3.97 -7.59
C GLY A 276 -16.01 -4.49 -8.56
N GLY A 277 -14.98 -5.17 -8.07
CA GLY A 277 -13.87 -5.70 -8.88
C GLY A 277 -12.79 -4.68 -9.25
N GLU A 278 -12.93 -3.42 -8.83
CA GLU A 278 -11.97 -2.36 -9.12
C GLU A 278 -11.15 -1.96 -7.90
N ILE A 279 -9.87 -1.64 -8.12
CA ILE A 279 -9.00 -1.12 -7.07
C ILE A 279 -9.45 0.31 -6.75
N VAL A 280 -9.76 0.55 -5.48
CA VAL A 280 -10.35 1.82 -5.01
C VAL A 280 -9.53 2.50 -3.92
N VAL A 281 -8.27 2.09 -3.77
CA VAL A 281 -7.33 2.68 -2.80
C VAL A 281 -7.25 4.19 -3.04
N PRO A 282 -7.47 5.03 -2.01
CA PRO A 282 -7.35 6.47 -2.13
C PRO A 282 -5.96 6.85 -2.64
N GLN A 283 -5.89 7.47 -3.82
CA GLN A 283 -4.66 8.11 -4.29
C GLN A 283 -4.44 9.37 -3.43
N LEU A 284 -3.31 9.46 -2.75
CA LEU A 284 -2.87 10.71 -2.11
C LEU A 284 -2.62 11.73 -3.22
N LYS A 285 -3.66 12.50 -3.59
CA LYS A 285 -3.51 13.63 -4.51
C LYS A 285 -2.64 14.68 -3.82
N GLY A 286 -1.49 15.00 -4.40
CA GLY A 286 -0.59 16.06 -3.94
C GLY A 286 -1.16 17.49 -3.96
N ASP A 287 -2.45 17.65 -4.27
CA ASP A 287 -3.13 18.93 -4.47
C ASP A 287 -4.07 19.36 -3.33
N SER A 288 -4.16 18.61 -2.22
CA SER A 288 -4.83 19.16 -1.04
C SER A 288 -3.95 20.25 -0.40
N ALA A 289 -4.57 21.24 0.23
CA ALA A 289 -3.94 22.36 0.94
C ALA A 289 -2.94 21.96 2.07
N ASP A 290 -2.55 20.69 2.13
CA ASP A 290 -1.67 20.07 3.12
C ASP A 290 -0.19 20.10 2.72
N GLY A 291 0.16 20.28 1.44
CA GLY A 291 1.56 20.42 1.01
C GLY A 291 2.27 21.63 1.65
N ALA A 292 1.54 22.73 1.85
CA ALA A 292 2.02 23.91 2.58
C ALA A 292 2.18 23.65 4.09
N ASN A 293 1.43 22.71 4.65
CA ASN A 293 1.53 22.30 6.06
C ASN A 293 2.72 21.38 6.31
N ILE A 294 3.17 20.58 5.34
CA ILE A 294 4.30 19.64 5.53
C ILE A 294 5.61 20.38 5.83
N ALA A 295 5.91 21.48 5.13
CA ALA A 295 7.13 22.26 5.38
C ALA A 295 7.13 22.93 6.76
N ALA A 296 5.98 23.48 7.19
CA ALA A 296 5.81 24.06 8.51
C ALA A 296 5.86 23.01 9.64
N MET A 297 5.30 21.82 9.41
CA MET A 297 5.32 20.70 10.36
C MET A 297 6.73 20.10 10.52
N LEU A 298 7.52 20.04 9.45
CA LEU A 298 8.92 19.60 9.50
C LEU A 298 9.81 20.61 10.27
N GLU A 299 9.51 21.91 10.21
CA GLU A 299 10.16 22.93 11.05
C GLU A 299 9.80 22.79 12.54
N GLU A 300 8.55 22.48 12.86
CA GLU A 300 8.11 22.21 14.25
C GLU A 300 8.68 20.89 14.81
N GLN A 301 8.90 19.89 13.97
CA GLN A 301 9.58 18.65 14.36
C GLN A 301 11.06 18.91 14.74
N LYS A 302 11.75 19.81 14.03
CA LYS A 302 13.10 20.27 14.41
C LYS A 302 13.12 21.00 15.77
N LYS A 303 11.97 21.52 16.21
CA LYS A 303 11.76 22.12 17.55
C LYS A 303 11.30 21.11 18.61
N GLY A 304 11.19 19.82 18.28
CA GLY A 304 10.89 18.74 19.23
C GLY A 304 9.41 18.39 19.39
N ALA A 305 8.50 18.95 18.57
CA ALA A 305 7.08 18.59 18.61
C ALA A 305 6.80 17.28 17.84
N LYS A 306 6.03 16.35 18.45
CA LYS A 306 5.57 15.12 17.78
C LYS A 306 4.36 15.41 16.91
N ILE A 307 4.59 15.71 15.64
CA ILE A 307 3.51 15.86 14.65
C ILE A 307 3.26 14.51 14.01
N ARG A 308 2.10 13.91 14.27
CA ARG A 308 1.86 12.46 14.11
C ARG A 308 0.89 12.04 13.02
N THR A 309 0.21 12.96 12.32
CA THR A 309 -0.99 12.62 11.52
C THR A 309 -0.75 12.48 10.02
N HIS A 310 0.08 13.34 9.41
CA HIS A 310 0.31 13.32 7.95
C HIS A 310 1.53 12.46 7.55
N TYR A 311 2.54 12.35 8.41
CA TYR A 311 3.67 11.44 8.20
C TYR A 311 3.26 9.96 8.35
N SER A 312 2.22 9.69 9.14
CA SER A 312 1.68 8.34 9.33
C SER A 312 0.87 7.84 8.15
N SER A 313 0.21 8.72 7.39
CA SER A 313 -0.54 8.31 6.19
C SER A 313 0.41 7.88 5.08
N ILE A 314 1.42 8.69 4.73
CA ILE A 314 2.45 8.32 3.73
C ILE A 314 3.15 7.01 4.12
N GLN A 315 3.58 6.86 5.38
CA GLN A 315 4.18 5.61 5.84
C GLN A 315 3.22 4.42 5.79
N PHE A 316 1.93 4.65 5.94
CA PHE A 316 0.96 3.55 5.94
C PHE A 316 0.56 3.12 4.53
N TYR A 317 0.35 4.05 3.61
CA TYR A 317 -0.09 3.75 2.24
C TYR A 317 1.07 3.28 1.36
N ASP A 318 2.22 3.97 1.40
CA ASP A 318 3.28 3.80 0.40
C ASP A 318 4.35 2.80 0.82
N MET A 319 4.62 2.66 2.13
CA MET A 319 5.68 1.76 2.59
C MET A 319 5.23 0.30 2.60
N ARG A 320 6.16 -0.59 2.23
CA ARG A 320 5.96 -2.03 2.32
C ARG A 320 5.99 -2.52 3.76
N HIS A 321 4.96 -3.25 4.12
CA HIS A 321 4.79 -3.90 5.42
C HIS A 321 4.14 -5.27 5.25
N PRO A 322 4.16 -6.13 6.28
CA PRO A 322 3.22 -7.23 6.35
C PRO A 322 1.79 -6.68 6.31
N ARG A 323 0.91 -7.31 5.55
CA ARG A 323 -0.47 -6.85 5.31
C ARG A 323 -1.44 -7.99 5.55
N ALA A 324 -2.64 -7.64 6.00
CA ALA A 324 -3.77 -8.56 6.12
C ALA A 324 -4.98 -7.91 5.46
N ALA A 325 -5.78 -8.70 4.77
CA ALA A 325 -7.00 -8.25 4.11
C ALA A 325 -8.06 -9.35 4.14
N VAL A 326 -9.31 -8.94 3.98
CA VAL A 326 -10.45 -9.84 3.87
C VAL A 326 -11.41 -9.33 2.80
N GLY A 327 -12.12 -10.25 2.16
CA GLY A 327 -13.08 -9.89 1.13
C GLY A 327 -13.81 -11.08 0.52
N THR A 328 -14.57 -10.79 -0.53
CA THR A 328 -15.42 -11.77 -1.23
C THR A 328 -15.22 -11.71 -2.73
N ASP A 329 -15.62 -12.78 -3.43
CA ASP A 329 -15.82 -12.79 -4.88
C ASP A 329 -17.31 -12.88 -5.23
N ASP A 330 -17.61 -12.83 -6.53
CA ASP A 330 -18.98 -12.91 -7.07
C ASP A 330 -19.59 -14.32 -7.00
N GLU A 331 -18.79 -15.33 -6.64
CA GLU A 331 -19.23 -16.72 -6.44
C GLU A 331 -19.64 -16.98 -4.98
N GLY A 332 -19.50 -15.99 -4.09
CA GLY A 332 -19.83 -16.11 -2.68
C GLY A 332 -18.74 -16.79 -1.84
N ASN A 333 -17.51 -16.83 -2.32
CA ASN A 333 -16.37 -17.24 -1.51
C ASN A 333 -15.86 -16.09 -0.65
N ILE A 334 -15.38 -16.40 0.56
CA ILE A 334 -14.67 -15.48 1.44
C ILE A 334 -13.17 -15.78 1.35
N TYR A 335 -12.38 -14.70 1.37
CA TYR A 335 -10.93 -14.75 1.30
C TYR A 335 -10.33 -14.11 2.55
N TYR A 336 -9.42 -14.82 3.20
CA TYR A 336 -8.46 -14.27 4.14
C TYR A 336 -7.12 -14.19 3.43
N VAL A 337 -6.51 -13.01 3.36
CA VAL A 337 -5.24 -12.80 2.66
C VAL A 337 -4.25 -12.19 3.62
N VAL A 338 -3.04 -12.76 3.66
CA VAL A 338 -1.89 -12.14 4.33
C VAL A 338 -0.68 -12.13 3.43
N ILE A 339 0.09 -11.06 3.52
CA ILE A 339 1.36 -10.88 2.80
C ILE A 339 2.43 -10.70 3.86
N ASP A 340 3.43 -11.60 3.90
CA ASP A 340 4.55 -11.44 4.82
C ASP A 340 5.41 -10.24 4.40
N GLY A 341 6.02 -9.58 5.37
CA GLY A 341 6.82 -8.38 5.10
C GLY A 341 7.98 -8.18 6.06
N ARG A 342 8.85 -7.22 5.73
CA ARG A 342 10.06 -6.84 6.50
C ARG A 342 11.15 -7.92 6.54
N PHE A 343 11.08 -8.94 5.69
CA PHE A 343 12.12 -9.95 5.51
C PHE A 343 12.80 -9.79 4.16
N LYS A 344 13.82 -8.91 4.11
CA LYS A 344 14.53 -8.54 2.88
C LYS A 344 14.92 -9.77 2.05
N GLY A 345 14.44 -9.83 0.81
CA GLY A 345 14.71 -10.90 -0.17
C GLY A 345 13.87 -12.16 -0.02
N LYS A 346 12.98 -12.24 0.98
CA LYS A 346 12.09 -13.39 1.22
C LYS A 346 10.61 -13.00 1.22
N GLY A 347 10.30 -11.87 1.84
CA GLY A 347 8.96 -11.32 1.96
C GLY A 347 9.15 -9.87 2.37
N ASP A 348 9.28 -9.01 1.38
CA ASP A 348 9.58 -7.59 1.62
C ASP A 348 8.35 -6.85 2.17
N GLY A 349 7.17 -7.36 1.81
CA GLY A 349 5.87 -6.82 2.17
C GLY A 349 5.23 -6.08 1.01
N ALA A 350 4.05 -5.55 1.26
CA ALA A 350 3.27 -4.82 0.27
C ALA A 350 2.89 -3.43 0.79
N SER A 351 2.85 -2.46 -0.12
CA SER A 351 2.11 -1.21 0.05
C SER A 351 0.60 -1.50 0.07
N ILE A 352 -0.22 -0.51 0.39
CA ILE A 352 -1.68 -0.69 0.34
C ILE A 352 -2.15 -0.97 -1.09
N TYR A 353 -1.61 -0.25 -2.08
CA TYR A 353 -1.97 -0.46 -3.48
C TYR A 353 -1.56 -1.86 -3.97
N GLU A 354 -0.35 -2.30 -3.63
CA GLU A 354 0.15 -3.66 -3.94
C GLU A 354 -0.72 -4.75 -3.28
N THR A 355 -1.24 -4.48 -2.08
CA THR A 355 -2.19 -5.37 -1.40
C THR A 355 -3.52 -5.45 -2.15
N ALA A 356 -4.06 -4.31 -2.58
CA ALA A 356 -5.29 -4.27 -3.38
C ALA A 356 -5.12 -4.99 -4.72
N TYR A 357 -3.97 -4.83 -5.36
CA TYR A 357 -3.62 -5.54 -6.58
C TYR A 357 -3.63 -7.06 -6.39
N ILE A 358 -3.00 -7.56 -5.33
CA ILE A 358 -3.03 -8.99 -4.99
C ILE A 358 -4.45 -9.47 -4.71
N CYS A 359 -5.27 -8.70 -3.98
CA CYS A 359 -6.67 -9.05 -3.72
C CYS A 359 -7.47 -9.16 -5.03
N LYS A 360 -7.29 -8.21 -5.96
CA LYS A 360 -7.92 -8.25 -7.29
C LYS A 360 -7.44 -9.47 -8.10
N MET A 361 -6.15 -9.79 -8.07
CA MET A 361 -5.59 -10.96 -8.76
C MET A 361 -6.08 -12.30 -8.18
N LEU A 362 -6.42 -12.34 -6.90
CA LEU A 362 -7.10 -13.48 -6.27
C LEU A 362 -8.58 -13.62 -6.67
N GLY A 363 -9.12 -12.66 -7.42
CA GLY A 363 -10.51 -12.65 -7.91
C GLY A 363 -11.51 -11.99 -6.96
N MET A 364 -11.04 -11.32 -5.92
CA MET A 364 -11.92 -10.62 -4.97
C MET A 364 -12.59 -9.42 -5.66
N THR A 365 -13.90 -9.28 -5.50
CA THR A 365 -14.68 -8.14 -5.99
C THR A 365 -14.95 -7.10 -4.92
N GLU A 366 -14.90 -7.50 -3.65
CA GLU A 366 -14.97 -6.63 -2.49
C GLU A 366 -13.80 -6.98 -1.57
N ALA A 367 -13.02 -5.99 -1.14
CA ALA A 367 -11.87 -6.24 -0.26
C ALA A 367 -11.56 -5.03 0.62
N ILE A 368 -11.26 -5.27 1.89
CA ILE A 368 -10.87 -4.24 2.85
C ILE A 368 -9.61 -4.67 3.60
N ASN A 369 -8.71 -3.72 3.85
CA ASN A 369 -7.48 -3.95 4.61
C ASN A 369 -7.77 -4.07 6.12
N LEU A 370 -7.01 -4.92 6.80
CA LEU A 370 -7.05 -5.19 8.24
C LEU A 370 -5.77 -4.72 8.95
N ASP A 371 -5.63 -4.98 10.26
CA ASP A 371 -4.39 -4.63 10.96
C ASP A 371 -3.19 -5.40 10.39
N GLY A 372 -2.11 -4.69 10.10
CA GLY A 372 -0.93 -5.24 9.44
C GLY A 372 0.26 -5.40 10.37
N GLY A 373 1.45 -5.42 9.77
CA GLY A 373 2.71 -5.40 10.50
C GLY A 373 2.92 -6.65 11.35
N GLY A 374 3.20 -6.46 12.65
CA GLY A 374 3.44 -7.62 13.53
C GLY A 374 2.17 -8.41 13.86
N SER A 375 0.99 -7.87 13.58
CA SER A 375 -0.30 -8.52 13.83
C SER A 375 -0.66 -9.53 12.73
N THR A 376 -0.07 -9.39 11.53
CA THR A 376 -0.36 -10.19 10.35
C THR A 376 -0.14 -11.68 10.59
N THR A 377 -1.24 -12.42 10.70
CA THR A 377 -1.22 -13.87 10.95
C THR A 377 -2.43 -14.54 10.28
N LEU A 378 -2.16 -15.62 9.56
CA LEU A 378 -3.16 -16.51 8.96
C LEU A 378 -2.94 -17.94 9.48
N TRP A 379 -4.03 -18.58 9.92
CA TRP A 379 -3.99 -19.88 10.55
C TRP A 379 -5.15 -20.77 10.07
N SER A 380 -4.89 -22.08 9.96
CA SER A 380 -5.94 -23.11 9.86
C SER A 380 -5.66 -24.27 10.83
N GLU A 381 -6.70 -25.04 11.15
CA GLU A 381 -6.57 -26.23 11.99
C GLU A 381 -5.65 -27.28 11.34
N GLU A 382 -5.75 -27.46 10.03
CA GLU A 382 -5.04 -28.47 9.25
C GLU A 382 -3.56 -28.12 9.04
N THR A 383 -3.24 -26.84 8.82
CA THR A 383 -1.88 -26.41 8.47
C THR A 383 -1.13 -25.75 9.62
N GLY A 384 -1.83 -25.35 10.68
CA GLY A 384 -1.30 -24.39 11.65
C GLY A 384 -1.14 -22.99 11.03
N VAL A 385 -0.17 -22.21 11.53
CA VAL A 385 0.15 -20.88 11.00
C VAL A 385 0.75 -21.03 9.60
N ILE A 386 0.10 -20.44 8.60
CA ILE A 386 0.48 -20.59 7.18
C ILE A 386 1.61 -19.64 6.82
N ASN A 387 1.53 -18.39 7.28
CA ASN A 387 2.48 -17.34 6.93
C ASN A 387 3.69 -17.32 7.86
N HIS A 388 4.57 -16.31 7.72
CA HIS A 388 5.74 -16.09 8.58
C HIS A 388 5.56 -14.81 9.43
N PRO A 389 4.83 -14.87 10.55
CA PRO A 389 4.56 -13.69 11.37
C PRO A 389 5.85 -12.99 11.86
N TYR A 390 5.87 -11.67 11.79
CA TYR A 390 7.10 -10.89 11.96
C TYR A 390 7.45 -10.54 13.42
N ASP A 391 6.59 -10.72 14.42
CA ASP A 391 6.80 -10.10 15.76
C ASP A 391 8.08 -10.62 16.46
N ASN A 392 8.51 -11.84 16.16
CA ASN A 392 9.79 -12.42 16.63
C ASN A 392 11.00 -12.09 15.72
N LYS A 393 10.77 -11.42 14.58
CA LYS A 393 11.76 -11.04 13.55
C LYS A 393 12.50 -12.21 12.92
N LYS A 394 11.91 -13.41 12.89
CA LYS A 394 12.46 -14.61 12.28
C LYS A 394 11.55 -15.11 11.17
N TRP A 395 12.15 -15.62 10.10
CA TRP A 395 11.42 -16.28 9.02
C TRP A 395 10.99 -17.68 9.48
N ASP A 396 9.97 -17.73 10.33
CA ASP A 396 9.37 -18.95 10.88
C ASP A 396 7.86 -18.75 11.16
N HIS A 397 7.17 -19.83 11.50
CA HIS A 397 5.72 -19.84 11.73
C HIS A 397 5.31 -19.52 13.19
N VAL A 398 6.21 -18.98 14.03
CA VAL A 398 6.02 -18.89 15.50
C VAL A 398 5.95 -17.43 16.00
N GLY A 399 6.17 -16.44 15.14
CA GLY A 399 6.28 -15.02 15.47
C GLY A 399 4.97 -14.25 15.67
N GLU A 400 3.89 -14.93 16.06
CA GLU A 400 2.55 -14.35 16.19
C GLU A 400 2.49 -13.28 17.29
N ARG A 401 1.92 -12.12 16.99
CA ARG A 401 1.56 -11.13 18.00
C ARG A 401 0.24 -11.48 18.66
N ALA A 402 0.14 -11.22 19.96
CA ALA A 402 -1.14 -11.28 20.66
C ALA A 402 -2.09 -10.17 20.18
N VAL A 403 -3.26 -10.54 19.66
CA VAL A 403 -4.30 -9.65 19.12
C VAL A 403 -5.61 -9.77 19.90
N PRO A 404 -6.43 -8.70 19.96
CA PRO A 404 -7.67 -8.72 20.75
C PRO A 404 -8.89 -9.28 19.99
N ASN A 405 -8.79 -9.44 18.68
CA ASN A 405 -9.87 -9.92 17.83
C ASN A 405 -9.33 -10.66 16.60
N LEU A 406 -10.15 -11.59 16.11
CA LEU A 406 -9.89 -12.40 14.91
C LEU A 406 -11.13 -12.41 14.03
N ILE A 407 -10.96 -12.68 12.75
CA ILE A 407 -12.05 -13.16 11.90
C ILE A 407 -11.84 -14.66 11.77
N VAL A 408 -12.87 -15.45 12.09
CA VAL A 408 -12.80 -16.91 12.15
C VAL A 408 -13.90 -17.57 11.36
N ALA A 409 -13.66 -18.79 10.90
CA ALA A 409 -14.65 -19.65 10.24
C ALA A 409 -14.70 -21.06 10.88
N TYR A 410 -15.88 -21.67 10.91
CA TYR A 410 -16.18 -22.95 11.57
C TYR A 410 -16.71 -24.04 10.64
#